data_AF-F3CF27-F1
#
_entry.id   AF-F3CF27-F1
#
_cell.length_a   1.000
_cell.length_b   1.000
_cell.length_c   1.000
_cell.angle_alpha   90.00
_cell.angle_beta   90.00
_cell.angle_gamma   90.00
#
_symmetry.space_group_name_H-M   'P 1'
#
loop_
_entity.id
_entity.type
_entity.pdbx_description
1 polymer ?
#
loop_
_entity_poly.entity_id
_entity_poly.type
_entity_poly.pdbx_seq_one_letter_code
_entity_poly.pdbx_strand_id
1 'polypeptide(L)'
;MEVKSLEANALKVVRAGINQSVIAGPGAGKTELLAQRAAFLLQTEAAPTPRRILAISFKRDAASNLAARVRKRCHSSHASRFDSMTFDAFAKGLLDRFGQALPEFWRPRPGYEITTYYERDYRNFLDL
;
A
#
# COMPACT_ATOMS: atom_id res chain seq x y z
N MET A 1 -13.62 24.87 2.45
CA MET A 1 -13.28 23.65 3.20
C MET A 1 -11.82 23.77 3.61
N GLU A 2 -11.57 23.94 4.90
CA GLU A 2 -10.31 24.43 5.46
C GLU A 2 -9.18 23.41 5.27
N VAL A 3 -8.16 23.74 4.48
CA VAL A 3 -6.91 22.97 4.42
C VAL A 3 -6.11 23.37 5.66
N LYS A 4 -6.19 22.57 6.73
CA LYS A 4 -5.22 22.68 7.84
C LYS A 4 -3.82 22.66 7.22
N SER A 5 -3.07 23.73 7.44
CA SER A 5 -1.67 23.80 7.02
C SER A 5 -0.94 22.58 7.60
N LEU A 6 -0.28 21.82 6.72
CA LEU A 6 0.64 20.77 7.14
C LEU A 6 1.78 21.44 7.90
N GLU A 7 2.16 20.88 9.04
CA GLU A 7 3.39 21.29 9.72
C GLU A 7 4.60 21.14 8.79
N ALA A 8 5.66 21.91 9.04
CA ALA A 8 6.78 22.04 8.11
C ALA A 8 7.41 20.68 7.71
N ASN A 9 7.54 19.76 8.67
CA ASN A 9 8.10 18.43 8.42
C ASN A 9 7.17 17.57 7.55
N ALA A 10 5.87 17.63 7.79
CA ALA A 10 4.88 16.93 6.98
C ALA A 10 4.89 17.44 5.53
N LEU A 11 5.01 18.76 5.33
CA LEU A 11 5.11 19.35 3.99
C LEU A 11 6.40 18.91 3.25
N LYS A 12 7.53 18.82 3.95
CA LYS A 12 8.79 18.30 3.39
C LYS A 12 8.62 16.86 2.89
N VAL A 13 8.01 15.99 3.69
CA VAL A 13 7.75 14.60 3.31
C VAL A 13 6.79 14.53 2.11
N VAL A 14 5.72 15.33 2.11
CA VAL A 14 4.74 15.38 1.00
C VAL A 14 5.39 15.75 -0.32
N ARG A 15 6.42 16.61 -0.33
CA ARG A 15 7.07 17.12 -1.54
C ARG A 15 8.37 16.41 -1.91
N ALA A 16 8.90 15.53 -1.06
CA ALA A 16 10.19 14.89 -1.29
C ALA A 16 10.27 14.18 -2.66
N GLY A 17 11.40 14.23 -3.35
CA GLY A 17 11.64 13.46 -4.59
C GLY A 17 12.30 12.10 -4.35
N ILE A 18 12.59 11.79 -3.09
CA ILE A 18 13.43 10.65 -2.67
C ILE A 18 12.69 9.77 -1.66
N ASN A 19 13.25 8.61 -1.35
CA ASN A 19 12.74 7.73 -0.30
C ASN A 19 12.77 8.44 1.06
N GLN A 20 11.73 8.20 1.88
CA GLN A 20 11.56 8.82 3.19
C GLN A 20 11.16 7.77 4.21
N SER A 21 11.79 7.81 5.39
CA SER A 21 11.34 7.09 6.58
C SER A 21 10.76 8.10 7.55
N VAL A 22 9.53 7.86 8.02
CA VAL A 22 8.81 8.78 8.89
C VAL A 22 8.53 8.11 10.22
N ILE A 23 9.13 8.66 11.28
CA ILE A 23 8.82 8.28 12.66
C ILE A 23 7.71 9.20 13.14
N ALA A 24 6.60 8.63 13.58
CA ALA A 24 5.45 9.41 14.03
C ALA A 24 4.72 8.69 15.17
N GLY A 25 4.46 9.42 16.25
CA GLY A 25 3.72 8.94 17.41
C GLY A 25 2.25 8.63 17.11
N PRO A 26 1.53 7.92 18.00
CA PRO A 26 0.08 7.78 17.93
C PRO A 26 -0.60 9.14 17.78
N GLY A 27 -1.66 9.25 16.97
CA GLY A 27 -2.37 10.52 16.75
C GLY A 27 -1.66 11.57 15.88
N ALA A 28 -0.39 11.40 15.52
CA ALA A 28 0.40 12.38 14.75
C ALA A 28 0.01 12.52 13.25
N GLY A 29 -1.19 12.10 12.85
CA GLY A 29 -1.68 12.31 11.49
C GLY A 29 -1.02 11.47 10.38
N LYS A 30 -0.34 10.36 10.71
CA LYS A 30 0.32 9.46 9.73
C LYS A 30 -0.50 9.15 8.48
N THR A 31 -1.76 8.73 8.67
CA THR A 31 -2.64 8.37 7.54
C THR A 31 -3.00 9.59 6.70
N GLU A 32 -3.10 10.76 7.32
CA GLU A 32 -3.35 12.03 6.61
C GLU A 32 -2.12 12.44 5.80
N LEU A 33 -0.92 12.34 6.39
CA LEU A 33 0.34 12.58 5.70
C LEU A 33 0.49 11.70 4.45
N LEU A 34 0.23 10.39 4.58
CA LEU A 34 0.30 9.45 3.45
C LEU A 34 -0.73 9.80 2.36
N ALA A 35 -1.95 10.19 2.74
CA ALA A 35 -2.97 10.59 1.77
C ALA A 35 -2.58 11.87 1.01
N GLN A 36 -2.02 12.87 1.71
CA GLN A 36 -1.51 14.10 1.12
C GLN A 36 -0.33 13.83 0.18
N ARG A 37 0.58 12.94 0.58
CA ARG A 37 1.72 12.53 -0.25
C ARG A 37 1.26 11.84 -1.54
N ALA A 38 0.33 10.88 -1.44
CA ALA A 38 -0.22 10.21 -2.61
C ALA A 38 -0.93 11.19 -3.54
N ALA A 39 -1.75 12.10 -2.99
CA ALA A 39 -2.43 13.13 -3.77
C ALA A 39 -1.44 14.05 -4.50
N PHE A 40 -0.42 14.53 -3.79
CA PHE A 40 0.64 15.36 -4.38
C PHE A 40 1.33 14.64 -5.55
N LEU A 41 1.75 13.39 -5.36
CA LEU A 41 2.42 12.61 -6.41
C LEU A 41 1.54 12.39 -7.65
N LEU A 42 0.24 12.21 -7.46
CA LEU A 42 -0.71 12.01 -8.56
C LEU A 42 -1.05 13.30 -9.30
N GLN A 43 -1.18 14.41 -8.58
CA GLN A 43 -1.61 15.72 -9.12
C GLN A 43 -0.47 16.49 -9.77
N THR A 44 0.76 16.32 -9.31
CA THR A 44 1.95 16.97 -9.88
C THR A 44 2.63 16.15 -10.96
N GLU A 45 2.02 15.04 -11.38
CA GLU A 45 2.57 14.09 -12.35
C GLU A 45 3.95 13.52 -12.01
N ALA A 46 4.41 13.67 -10.76
CA ALA A 46 5.61 13.01 -10.26
C ALA A 46 5.51 11.46 -10.33
N ALA A 47 4.29 10.94 -10.37
CA ALA A 47 3.99 9.58 -10.86
C ALA A 47 3.40 9.66 -12.28
N PRO A 48 4.23 9.64 -13.35
CA PRO A 48 3.75 9.77 -14.72
C PRO A 48 2.99 8.51 -15.15
N THR A 49 1.93 8.69 -15.94
CA THR A 49 1.22 7.57 -16.58
C THR A 49 2.19 6.75 -17.44
N PRO A 50 2.15 5.40 -17.40
CA PRO A 50 1.14 4.53 -16.79
C PRO A 50 1.44 4.08 -15.35
N ARG A 51 2.39 4.73 -14.65
CA ARG A 51 2.75 4.33 -13.28
C ARG A 51 1.59 4.55 -12.30
N ARG A 52 1.52 3.65 -11.32
CA ARG A 52 0.53 3.65 -10.24
C ARG A 52 1.26 3.77 -8.90
N ILE A 53 0.56 4.26 -7.89
CA ILE A 53 1.06 4.31 -6.52
C ILE A 53 0.48 3.14 -5.74
N LEU A 54 1.33 2.34 -5.11
CA LEU A 54 0.94 1.25 -4.23
C LEU A 54 1.17 1.64 -2.77
N ALA A 55 0.12 1.59 -1.97
CA ALA A 55 0.17 1.69 -0.52
C ALA A 55 -0.15 0.33 0.11
N ILE A 56 0.77 -0.18 0.93
CA ILE A 56 0.61 -1.45 1.63
C ILE A 56 0.45 -1.19 3.13
N SER A 57 -0.45 -1.92 3.77
CA SER A 57 -0.70 -1.83 5.21
C SER A 57 -0.95 -3.21 5.83
N PHE A 58 -0.92 -3.30 7.16
CA PHE A 58 -1.22 -4.56 7.87
C PHE A 58 -2.72 -4.78 8.11
N LYS A 59 -3.50 -3.71 8.26
CA LYS A 59 -4.93 -3.80 8.60
C LYS A 59 -5.79 -3.44 7.39
N ARG A 60 -6.82 -4.24 7.14
CA ARG A 60 -7.83 -3.96 6.08
C ARG A 60 -8.41 -2.56 6.20
N ASP A 61 -8.73 -2.15 7.43
CA ASP A 61 -9.30 -0.84 7.71
C ASP A 61 -8.33 0.29 7.37
N ALA A 62 -7.03 0.10 7.59
CA ALA A 62 -6.01 1.09 7.24
C ALA A 62 -5.90 1.27 5.72
N ALA A 63 -5.89 0.16 4.96
CA ALA A 63 -5.89 0.17 3.51
C ALA A 63 -7.12 0.93 2.96
N SER A 64 -8.32 0.56 3.42
CA SER A 64 -9.59 1.15 3.00
C SER A 64 -9.68 2.64 3.35
N ASN A 65 -9.29 3.01 4.58
CA ASN A 65 -9.31 4.39 5.05
C ASN A 65 -8.36 5.28 4.23
N LEU A 66 -7.17 4.79 3.90
CA LEU A 66 -6.22 5.54 3.08
C LEU A 66 -6.74 5.73 1.64
N ALA A 67 -7.28 4.68 1.02
CA ALA A 67 -7.89 4.76 -0.31
C ALA A 67 -9.07 5.74 -0.35
N ALA A 68 -9.93 5.74 0.66
CA ALA A 68 -11.04 6.68 0.76
C ALA A 68 -10.54 8.13 0.87
N ARG A 69 -9.47 8.36 1.63
CA ARG A 69 -8.86 9.69 1.78
C ARG A 69 -8.25 10.21 0.49
N VAL A 70 -7.57 9.37 -0.29
CA VAL A 70 -7.02 9.76 -1.60
C VAL A 70 -8.15 10.05 -2.59
N ARG A 71 -9.17 9.19 -2.66
CA ARG A 71 -10.35 9.40 -3.51
C ARG A 71 -11.10 10.70 -3.22
N LYS A 72 -11.16 11.12 -1.96
CA LYS A 72 -11.76 12.41 -1.56
C LYS A 72 -10.92 13.63 -1.96
N ARG A 73 -9.61 13.47 -2.21
CA ARG A 73 -8.67 14.58 -2.50
C ARG A 73 -8.39 14.76 -3.99
N CYS A 74 -8.50 13.70 -4.76
CA CYS A 74 -8.11 13.69 -6.17
C CYS A 74 -9.33 13.50 -7.06
N HIS A 75 -9.27 14.06 -8.27
CA HIS A 75 -10.21 13.70 -9.33
C HIS A 75 -10.16 12.18 -9.61
N SER A 76 -11.27 11.59 -10.06
CA SER A 76 -11.39 10.15 -10.27
C SER A 76 -10.31 9.59 -11.21
N SER A 77 -9.94 10.33 -12.24
CA SER A 77 -8.85 10.01 -13.17
C SER A 77 -7.51 9.79 -12.46
N HIS A 78 -7.16 10.65 -11.50
CA HIS A 78 -5.95 10.48 -10.69
C HIS A 78 -6.09 9.39 -9.65
N ALA A 79 -7.22 9.36 -8.92
CA ALA A 79 -7.44 8.40 -7.84
C ALA A 79 -7.47 6.95 -8.34
N SER A 80 -7.88 6.71 -9.60
CA SER A 80 -7.88 5.39 -10.23
C SER A 80 -6.48 4.75 -10.33
N ARG A 81 -5.41 5.55 -10.21
CA ARG A 81 -3.99 5.12 -10.24
C ARG A 81 -3.40 4.87 -8.85
N PHE A 82 -4.22 4.91 -7.79
CA PHE A 82 -3.82 4.63 -6.42
C PHE A 82 -4.38 3.28 -5.97
N ASP A 83 -3.49 2.35 -5.66
CA ASP A 83 -3.82 1.06 -5.08
C ASP A 83 -3.48 1.07 -3.59
N SER A 84 -4.42 0.64 -2.75
CA SER A 84 -4.22 0.51 -1.30
C SER A 84 -4.70 -0.84 -0.85
N MET A 85 -3.82 -1.65 -0.29
CA MET A 85 -4.10 -3.04 0.04
C MET A 85 -3.38 -3.50 1.30
N THR A 86 -3.77 -4.67 1.80
CA THR A 86 -2.99 -5.34 2.85
C THR A 86 -1.80 -6.06 2.24
N PHE A 87 -0.79 -6.38 3.06
CA PHE A 87 0.31 -7.24 2.65
C PHE A 87 -0.18 -8.56 2.03
N ASP A 88 -1.14 -9.24 2.67
CA ASP A 88 -1.65 -10.52 2.18
C ASP A 88 -2.43 -10.38 0.86
N ALA A 89 -3.20 -9.31 0.71
CA ALA A 89 -3.94 -9.06 -0.53
C ALA A 89 -2.98 -8.75 -1.69
N PHE A 90 -1.89 -8.03 -1.42
CA PHE A 90 -0.83 -7.81 -2.42
C PHE A 90 -0.13 -9.11 -2.80
N ALA A 91 0.29 -9.91 -1.80
CA ALA A 91 0.97 -11.17 -2.03
C ALA A 91 0.10 -12.18 -2.79
N LYS A 92 -1.17 -12.33 -2.39
CA LYS A 92 -2.17 -13.13 -3.12
C LYS A 92 -2.29 -12.66 -4.56
N GLY A 93 -2.46 -11.35 -4.79
CA GLY A 93 -2.60 -10.79 -6.13
C GLY A 93 -1.38 -11.02 -7.02
N LEU A 94 -0.18 -10.99 -6.43
CA LEU A 94 1.07 -11.33 -7.12
C LEU A 94 1.07 -12.80 -7.53
N LEU A 95 0.72 -13.71 -6.62
CA LEU A 95 0.68 -15.15 -6.85
C LEU A 95 -0.39 -15.53 -7.87
N ASP A 96 -1.58 -14.94 -7.78
CA ASP A 96 -2.68 -15.16 -8.74
C ASP A 96 -2.28 -14.75 -10.15
N ARG A 97 -1.53 -13.65 -10.30
CA ARG A 97 -1.15 -13.11 -11.61
C ARG A 97 0.07 -13.80 -12.20
N PHE A 98 1.06 -14.14 -11.37
CA PHE A 98 2.37 -14.59 -11.82
C PHE A 98 2.71 -16.02 -11.38
N GLY A 99 1.80 -16.75 -10.75
CA GLY A 99 2.04 -18.11 -10.26
C GLY A 99 2.45 -19.09 -11.35
N GLN A 100 2.05 -18.85 -12.61
CA GLN A 100 2.49 -19.67 -13.75
C GLN A 100 3.99 -19.50 -14.08
N ALA A 101 4.64 -18.43 -13.61
CA ALA A 101 6.08 -18.24 -13.73
C ALA A 101 6.87 -19.04 -12.68
N LEU A 102 6.21 -19.61 -11.66
CA LEU A 102 6.86 -20.46 -10.68
C LEU A 102 7.17 -21.85 -11.28
N PRO A 103 8.26 -22.50 -10.82
CA PRO A 103 8.49 -23.92 -11.07
C PRO A 103 7.27 -24.76 -10.70
N GLU A 104 7.04 -25.86 -11.40
CA GLU A 104 5.83 -26.68 -11.25
C GLU A 104 5.59 -27.11 -9.80
N PHE A 105 6.64 -27.45 -9.06
CA PHE A 105 6.56 -27.87 -7.66
C PHE A 105 6.18 -26.76 -6.67
N TRP A 106 6.41 -25.48 -7.03
CA TRP A 106 6.01 -24.31 -6.23
C TRP A 106 4.69 -23.70 -6.69
N ARG A 107 4.18 -24.11 -7.86
CA ARG A 107 3.00 -23.51 -8.46
C ARG A 107 1.75 -23.93 -7.69
N PRO A 108 1.00 -22.98 -7.09
CA PRO A 108 -0.26 -23.31 -6.45
C PRO A 108 -1.27 -23.85 -7.47
N ARG A 109 -2.09 -24.81 -7.03
CA ARG A 109 -3.21 -25.27 -7.84
C ARG A 109 -4.31 -24.20 -7.89
N PRO A 110 -5.13 -24.15 -8.96
CA PRO A 110 -6.33 -23.32 -8.97
C PRO A 110 -7.20 -23.60 -7.74
N GLY A 111 -7.71 -22.55 -7.10
CA GLY A 111 -8.51 -22.67 -5.88
C GLY A 111 -7.70 -22.91 -4.61
N TYR A 112 -6.39 -22.62 -4.60
CA TYR A 112 -5.59 -22.66 -3.37
C TYR A 112 -6.17 -21.72 -2.30
N GLU A 113 -6.07 -22.15 -1.05
CA GLU A 113 -6.49 -21.35 0.10
C GLU A 113 -5.27 -20.78 0.81
N ILE A 114 -5.42 -19.57 1.34
CA ILE A 114 -4.44 -18.97 2.23
C ILE A 114 -4.83 -19.38 3.65
N THR A 115 -3.98 -20.16 4.28
CA THR A 115 -4.14 -20.52 5.69
C THR A 115 -3.18 -19.70 6.56
N THR A 116 -3.60 -19.41 7.79
CA THR A 116 -2.75 -18.81 8.82
C THR A 116 -1.98 -19.92 9.51
N TYR A 117 -0.69 -20.01 9.22
CA TYR A 117 0.23 -20.89 9.91
C TYR A 117 0.75 -20.24 11.19
N TYR A 118 0.76 -20.98 12.29
CA TYR A 118 1.49 -20.61 13.50
C TYR A 118 2.97 -20.98 13.34
N GLU A 119 3.85 -20.38 14.15
CA GLU A 119 5.30 -20.64 14.09
C GLU A 119 5.64 -22.16 14.13
N ARG A 120 4.82 -22.94 14.84
CA ARG A 120 4.92 -24.41 14.89
C ARG A 120 4.76 -25.08 13.53
N ASP A 121 3.89 -24.57 12.68
CA ASP A 121 3.63 -25.15 11.36
C ASP A 121 4.78 -24.87 10.39
N TYR A 122 5.44 -23.71 10.52
CA TYR A 122 6.66 -23.40 9.77
C TYR A 122 7.83 -24.29 10.16
N ARG A 123 8.02 -24.55 11.46
CA ARG A 123 9.06 -25.48 11.95
C ARG A 123 8.87 -26.89 11.41
N ASN A 124 7.63 -27.39 11.48
CA ASN A 124 7.27 -28.70 10.94
C ASN A 124 7.44 -28.79 9.41
N PHE A 125 7.20 -27.70 8.67
CA PHE A 125 7.38 -27.68 7.21
C PHE A 125 8.85 -27.56 6.78
N LEU A 126 9.68 -26.88 7.57
CA LEU A 126 11.10 -26.66 7.29
C LEU A 126 12.02 -27.74 7.88
N ASP A 127 11.47 -28.80 8.49
CA ASP A 127 12.20 -29.81 9.26
C ASP A 127 13.19 -29.19 10.28
N LEU A 128 12.74 -28.14 10.99
CA LEU A 128 13.48 -27.44 12.06
C LEU A 128 12.92 -27.75 13.46
#